data_AF-A0A354FX24-F1
#
_entry.id   AF-A0A354FX24-F1
#
_cell.length_a   1.000
_cell.length_b   1.000
_cell.length_c   1.000
_cell.angle_alpha   90.00
_cell.angle_beta   90.00
_cell.angle_gamma   90.00
#
_symmetry.space_group_name_H-M   'P 1'
#
loop_
_entity.id
_entity.type
_entity.pdbx_description
1 polymer ?
#
loop_
_entity_poly.entity_id
_entity_poly.type
_entity_poly.pdbx_seq_one_letter_code
_entity_poly.pdbx_strand_id
1 'polypeptide(L)'
;DAFVLSAACPRPIRFVLFADCFESKWVGGFARLFDAVAISPSKARDGIRITANALKEGTVVCVFAEGQLSRTGALCEIKRGYQMMAKKGNTEVLPAYMDGLWGSMWSFSEGNFLRKLPQTLRYGVTVAFGPPIPWNVDIGDALRSLSVKTTEDREGRLMGKANREPEISGDLPRGWTEMRDRCFEKSEAGRGMRMNAMQLSQVHMAHRRTRLLVEWLPEDDLSGILGVLWPLSVGATVSLADGLSDAAILAKVSREGIDSVALRGVAGREDLVRRLRRKKVIVWTFDEVGLSDGSFFGCLVENSRVASFARPNPDYETTTMLPQSGWREGRRGKLLPGWEAGKFGPLDEEGFIL
;
A
#
# COMPACT_ATOMS: atom_id res chain seq x y z
N ASP A 1 -11.81 -8.33 4.68
CA ASP A 1 -10.88 -8.85 5.70
C ASP A 1 -11.45 -10.04 6.45
N ALA A 2 -12.44 -9.87 7.34
CA ALA A 2 -12.94 -10.98 8.14
C ALA A 2 -13.44 -12.20 7.34
N PHE A 3 -14.22 -12.00 6.28
CA PHE A 3 -14.67 -13.11 5.41
C PHE A 3 -13.49 -13.91 4.83
N VAL A 4 -12.42 -13.23 4.41
CA VAL A 4 -11.23 -13.88 3.87
C VAL A 4 -10.50 -14.66 4.95
N LEU A 5 -10.29 -14.05 6.12
CA LEU A 5 -9.63 -14.72 7.24
C LEU A 5 -10.43 -15.94 7.73
N SER A 6 -11.76 -15.82 7.78
CA SER A 6 -12.64 -16.94 8.14
C SER A 6 -12.65 -18.04 7.08
N ALA A 7 -12.47 -17.73 5.80
CA ALA A 7 -12.32 -18.74 4.74
C ALA A 7 -10.93 -19.40 4.76
N ALA A 8 -9.88 -18.66 5.16
CA ALA A 8 -8.51 -19.15 5.23
C ALA A 8 -8.18 -19.90 6.53
N CYS A 9 -8.96 -19.69 7.60
CA CYS A 9 -8.75 -20.34 8.88
C CYS A 9 -9.66 -21.56 9.03
N PRO A 10 -9.12 -22.73 9.42
CA PRO A 10 -9.92 -23.94 9.63
C PRO A 10 -10.82 -23.88 10.87
N ARG A 11 -10.64 -22.87 11.73
CA ARG A 11 -11.34 -22.70 13.00
C ARG A 11 -12.22 -21.44 12.96
N PRO A 12 -13.41 -21.46 13.57
CA PRO A 12 -14.22 -20.26 13.73
C PRO A 12 -13.41 -19.14 14.41
N ILE A 13 -13.46 -17.94 13.82
CA ILE A 13 -12.76 -16.76 14.33
C ILE A 13 -13.77 -15.83 14.98
N ARG A 14 -13.49 -15.43 16.22
CA ARG A 14 -14.16 -14.32 16.91
C ARG A 14 -13.39 -13.03 16.64
N PHE A 15 -14.02 -12.04 16.02
CA PHE A 15 -13.36 -10.78 15.67
C PHE A 15 -13.54 -9.72 16.75
N VAL A 16 -12.45 -9.04 17.09
CA VAL A 16 -12.48 -7.86 17.94
C VAL A 16 -12.54 -6.62 17.05
N LEU A 17 -13.58 -5.82 17.23
CA LEU A 17 -13.83 -4.62 16.43
C LEU A 17 -13.93 -3.40 17.34
N PHE A 18 -13.30 -2.28 16.96
CA PHE A 18 -13.42 -1.01 17.70
C PHE A 18 -14.76 -0.34 17.42
N ALA A 19 -15.44 0.12 18.47
CA ALA A 19 -16.81 0.65 18.44
C ALA A 19 -16.99 1.81 17.44
N ASP A 20 -15.94 2.57 17.14
CA ASP A 20 -16.04 3.70 16.21
C ASP A 20 -16.17 3.25 14.74
N CYS A 21 -15.90 1.97 14.44
CA CYS A 21 -16.22 1.34 13.16
C CYS A 21 -17.72 0.94 13.05
N PHE A 22 -18.56 1.18 14.08
CA PHE A 22 -19.90 0.59 14.22
C PHE A 22 -21.09 1.47 13.78
N GLU A 23 -20.91 2.66 13.23
CA GLU A 23 -22.06 3.55 12.93
C GLU A 23 -22.97 3.08 11.75
N SER A 24 -22.64 1.97 11.08
CA SER A 24 -23.40 1.46 9.93
C SER A 24 -24.35 0.30 10.27
N LYS A 25 -25.58 0.33 9.74
CA LYS A 25 -26.63 -0.71 9.93
C LYS A 25 -26.20 -2.13 9.48
N TRP A 26 -25.17 -2.25 8.65
CA TRP A 26 -24.60 -3.53 8.20
C TRP A 26 -23.91 -4.32 9.33
N VAL A 27 -23.53 -3.64 10.40
CA VAL A 27 -22.72 -4.18 11.50
C VAL A 27 -23.48 -5.19 12.35
N GLY A 28 -24.79 -5.03 12.54
CA GLY A 28 -25.59 -5.99 13.31
C GLY A 28 -25.71 -7.37 12.64
N GLY A 29 -25.62 -7.44 11.31
CA GLY A 29 -25.56 -8.72 10.59
C GLY A 29 -24.18 -9.37 10.69
N PHE A 30 -23.13 -8.56 10.53
CA PHE A 30 -21.74 -9.02 10.60
C PHE A 30 -21.34 -9.48 12.01
N ALA A 31 -21.71 -8.74 13.05
CA ALA A 31 -21.42 -9.09 14.44
C ALA A 31 -22.09 -10.40 14.86
N ARG A 32 -23.30 -10.69 14.33
CA ARG A 32 -23.99 -11.97 14.56
C ARG A 32 -23.37 -13.12 13.78
N LEU A 33 -22.86 -12.88 12.57
CA LEU A 33 -22.26 -13.90 11.73
C LEU A 33 -20.87 -14.36 12.25
N PHE A 34 -20.11 -13.45 12.84
CA PHE A 34 -18.73 -13.68 13.27
C PHE A 34 -18.50 -13.58 14.78
N ASP A 35 -19.59 -13.59 15.56
CA ASP A 35 -19.55 -13.57 17.04
C ASP A 35 -18.62 -12.45 17.59
N ALA A 36 -18.76 -11.25 17.00
CA ALA A 36 -17.77 -10.18 17.16
C ALA A 36 -17.85 -9.50 18.54
N VAL A 37 -16.70 -9.26 19.16
CA VAL A 37 -16.57 -8.50 20.41
C VAL A 37 -16.34 -7.04 20.07
N ALA A 38 -17.35 -6.20 20.31
CA ALA A 38 -17.23 -4.76 20.17
C ALA A 38 -16.46 -4.17 21.37
N ILE A 39 -15.38 -3.43 21.10
CA ILE A 39 -14.62 -2.72 22.13
C ILE A 39 -14.78 -1.22 21.90
N SER A 40 -15.45 -0.52 22.82
CA SER A 40 -15.45 0.94 22.84
C SER A 40 -14.30 1.47 23.70
N PRO A 41 -13.77 2.67 23.40
CA PRO A 41 -12.80 3.33 24.28
C PRO A 41 -13.30 3.46 25.73
N SER A 42 -14.60 3.70 25.90
CA SER A 42 -15.28 3.79 27.20
C SER A 42 -15.44 2.45 27.94
N LYS A 43 -15.38 1.31 27.24
CA LYS A 43 -15.52 -0.05 27.81
C LYS A 43 -14.35 -0.98 27.47
N ALA A 44 -13.17 -0.41 27.23
CA ALA A 44 -11.99 -1.14 26.77
C ALA A 44 -11.61 -2.30 27.70
N ARG A 45 -11.75 -2.11 29.02
CA ARG A 45 -11.46 -3.13 30.03
C ARG A 45 -12.36 -4.37 29.93
N ASP A 46 -13.64 -4.16 29.65
CA ASP A 46 -14.59 -5.27 29.50
C ASP A 46 -14.33 -6.06 28.23
N GLY A 47 -14.05 -5.38 27.12
CA GLY A 47 -13.68 -6.01 25.86
C GLY A 47 -12.44 -6.89 25.98
N ILE A 48 -11.40 -6.39 26.67
CA ILE A 48 -10.18 -7.18 26.95
C ILE A 48 -10.50 -8.40 27.82
N ARG A 49 -11.35 -8.26 28.85
CA ARG A 49 -11.73 -9.37 29.74
C ARG A 49 -12.51 -10.45 29.00
N ILE A 50 -13.52 -10.07 28.21
CA ILE A 50 -14.32 -11.00 27.39
C ILE A 50 -13.41 -11.75 26.42
N THR A 51 -12.53 -11.02 25.74
CA THR A 51 -11.57 -11.60 24.81
C THR A 51 -10.62 -12.58 25.50
N ALA A 52 -10.09 -12.23 26.67
CA ALA A 52 -9.20 -13.10 27.43
C ALA A 52 -9.89 -14.39 27.90
N ASN A 53 -11.16 -14.34 28.28
CA ASN A 53 -11.92 -15.54 28.65
C ASN A 53 -12.15 -16.44 27.42
N ALA A 54 -12.53 -15.86 26.28
CA ALA A 54 -12.69 -16.62 25.03
C ALA A 54 -11.38 -17.31 24.61
N LEU A 55 -10.24 -16.63 24.76
CA LEU A 55 -8.91 -17.20 24.50
C LEU A 55 -8.62 -18.39 25.43
N LYS A 56 -8.96 -18.29 26.72
CA LYS A 56 -8.79 -19.40 27.69
C LYS A 56 -9.69 -20.59 27.41
N GLU A 57 -10.88 -20.35 26.86
CA GLU A 57 -11.79 -21.39 26.37
C GLU A 57 -11.30 -22.04 25.06
N GLY A 58 -10.15 -21.59 24.54
CA GLY A 58 -9.55 -22.11 23.32
C GLY A 58 -10.09 -21.47 22.05
N THR A 59 -10.90 -20.41 22.11
CA THR A 59 -11.43 -19.73 20.92
C THR A 59 -10.33 -19.00 20.17
N VAL A 60 -10.36 -19.04 18.83
CA VAL A 60 -9.49 -18.19 18.00
C VAL A 60 -10.04 -16.79 17.96
N VAL A 61 -9.25 -15.82 18.40
CA VAL A 61 -9.62 -14.40 18.35
C VAL A 61 -8.74 -13.67 17.34
N CYS A 62 -9.36 -12.90 16.45
CA CYS A 62 -8.67 -12.01 15.53
C CYS A 62 -8.80 -10.56 15.97
N VAL A 63 -7.67 -9.86 16.01
CA VAL A 63 -7.56 -8.43 16.30
C VAL A 63 -6.80 -7.78 15.14
N PHE A 64 -7.37 -6.74 14.54
CA PHE A 64 -6.64 -5.88 13.61
C PHE A 64 -5.83 -4.88 14.42
N ALA A 65 -4.52 -5.08 14.51
CA ALA A 65 -3.65 -4.28 15.36
C ALA A 65 -3.55 -2.81 14.94
N GLU A 66 -3.89 -2.48 13.69
CA GLU A 66 -3.98 -1.10 13.20
C GLU A 66 -5.14 -0.30 13.82
N GLY A 67 -6.18 -1.01 14.31
CA GLY A 67 -7.35 -0.40 14.95
C GLY A 67 -8.29 0.38 14.02
N GLN A 68 -7.93 0.54 12.75
CA GLN A 68 -8.71 1.22 11.72
C GLN A 68 -8.45 0.59 10.35
N LEU A 69 -9.32 0.87 9.37
CA LEU A 69 -9.04 0.50 7.99
C LEU A 69 -7.89 1.35 7.46
N SER A 70 -6.82 0.72 6.97
CA SER A 70 -5.73 1.41 6.27
C SER A 70 -6.32 2.27 5.14
N ARG A 71 -5.76 3.46 4.90
CA ARG A 71 -6.13 4.36 3.79
C ARG A 71 -4.98 4.54 2.80
N THR A 72 -3.77 4.23 3.24
CA THR A 72 -2.55 4.33 2.45
C THR A 72 -2.17 2.98 1.83
N GLY A 73 -2.56 1.86 2.44
CA GLY A 73 -2.13 0.50 2.08
C GLY A 73 -0.74 0.12 2.60
N ALA A 74 -0.06 1.07 3.25
CA ALA A 74 1.11 0.78 4.07
C ALA A 74 0.64 0.33 5.47
N LEU A 75 1.51 -0.41 6.16
CA LEU A 75 1.29 -0.83 7.55
C LEU A 75 1.13 0.41 8.44
N CYS A 76 -0.02 0.54 9.10
CA CYS A 76 -0.26 1.63 10.04
C CYS A 76 0.38 1.35 11.41
N GLU A 77 0.26 2.32 12.33
CA GLU A 77 0.67 2.15 13.72
C GLU A 77 0.03 0.90 14.33
N ILE A 78 0.88 0.03 14.89
CA ILE A 78 0.46 -1.21 15.53
C ILE A 78 0.14 -0.92 16.99
N LYS A 79 -1.16 -0.91 17.33
CA LYS A 79 -1.64 -0.72 18.69
C LYS A 79 -1.35 -1.96 19.54
N ARG A 80 -0.82 -1.75 20.75
CA ARG A 80 -0.46 -2.84 21.71
C ARG A 80 -1.65 -3.51 22.41
N GLY A 81 -2.89 -3.22 22.00
CA GLY A 81 -4.09 -3.79 22.62
C GLY A 81 -4.14 -5.32 22.58
N TYR A 82 -3.65 -5.91 21.47
CA TYR A 82 -3.56 -7.37 21.31
C TYR A 82 -2.62 -8.02 22.34
N GLN A 83 -1.53 -7.35 22.72
CA GLN A 83 -0.57 -7.87 23.70
C GLN A 83 -1.22 -8.05 25.08
N MET A 84 -2.08 -7.10 25.48
CA MET A 84 -2.82 -7.20 26.75
C MET A 84 -3.85 -8.34 26.74
N MET A 85 -4.52 -8.55 25.62
CA MET A 85 -5.50 -9.64 25.45
C MET A 85 -4.79 -11.00 25.49
N ALA A 86 -3.71 -11.17 24.73
CA ALA A 86 -2.91 -12.39 24.71
C ALA A 86 -2.29 -12.70 26.07
N LYS A 87 -1.73 -11.69 26.76
CA LYS A 87 -1.18 -11.84 28.13
C LYS A 87 -2.23 -12.35 29.12
N LYS A 88 -3.43 -11.76 29.11
CA LYS A 88 -4.52 -12.17 30.02
C LYS A 88 -5.14 -13.52 29.63
N GLY A 89 -5.14 -13.84 28.34
CA GLY A 89 -5.58 -15.11 27.79
C GLY A 89 -4.59 -16.26 28.02
N ASN A 90 -3.34 -15.94 28.37
CA ASN A 90 -2.23 -16.90 28.43
C ASN A 90 -2.01 -17.63 27.09
N THR A 91 -2.06 -16.87 25.99
CA THR A 91 -1.92 -17.39 24.63
C THR A 91 -0.80 -16.66 23.87
N GLU A 92 -0.27 -17.34 22.86
CA GLU A 92 0.64 -16.74 21.87
C GLU A 92 -0.13 -15.90 20.85
N VAL A 93 0.61 -15.11 20.06
CA VAL A 93 0.08 -14.28 18.98
C VAL A 93 0.49 -14.90 17.65
N LEU A 94 -0.47 -15.12 16.76
CA LEU A 94 -0.21 -15.62 15.40
C LEU A 94 -0.29 -14.45 14.41
N PRO A 95 0.83 -13.97 13.84
CA PRO A 95 0.80 -12.91 12.84
C PRO A 95 0.18 -13.43 11.54
N ALA A 96 -0.76 -12.66 11.00
CA ALA A 96 -1.41 -12.94 9.72
C ALA A 96 -1.35 -11.69 8.84
N TYR A 97 -0.86 -11.85 7.61
CA TYR A 97 -0.81 -10.79 6.61
C TYR A 97 -1.76 -11.14 5.47
N MET A 98 -2.54 -10.16 5.03
CA MET A 98 -3.43 -10.30 3.89
C MET A 98 -2.96 -9.41 2.75
N ASP A 99 -2.85 -9.98 1.56
CA ASP A 99 -2.48 -9.28 0.35
C ASP A 99 -3.52 -9.48 -0.77
N GLY A 100 -3.60 -8.52 -1.70
CA GLY A 100 -4.50 -8.58 -2.86
C GLY A 100 -5.95 -8.15 -2.60
N LEU A 101 -6.28 -7.73 -1.37
CA LEU A 101 -7.58 -7.11 -1.03
C LEU A 101 -7.65 -5.62 -1.42
N TRP A 102 -6.48 -4.97 -1.48
CA TRP A 102 -6.34 -3.55 -1.77
C TRP A 102 -6.39 -3.31 -3.30
N GLY A 103 -7.33 -2.47 -3.76
CA GLY A 103 -7.63 -2.29 -5.18
C GLY A 103 -8.76 -3.19 -5.73
N SER A 104 -9.40 -3.98 -4.86
CA SER A 104 -10.63 -4.74 -5.18
C SER A 104 -11.90 -3.91 -4.97
N MET A 105 -13.08 -4.50 -5.25
CA MET A 105 -14.37 -3.85 -4.96
C MET A 105 -14.58 -3.50 -3.48
N TRP A 106 -13.73 -4.00 -2.56
CA TRP A 106 -13.87 -3.89 -1.11
C TRP A 106 -12.76 -3.06 -0.44
N SER A 107 -12.07 -2.18 -1.18
CA SER A 107 -11.06 -1.27 -0.60
C SER A 107 -11.42 0.19 -0.83
N PHE A 108 -10.78 1.13 -0.11
CA PHE A 108 -10.99 2.58 -0.27
C PHE A 108 -10.13 3.23 -1.38
N SER A 109 -9.55 2.44 -2.29
CA SER A 109 -8.64 2.91 -3.35
C SER A 109 -9.11 4.02 -4.29
N GLU A 110 -10.40 4.36 -4.26
CA GLU A 110 -10.99 5.41 -5.12
C GLU A 110 -12.01 6.22 -4.31
N GLY A 111 -11.78 6.40 -3.00
CA GLY A 111 -12.68 7.15 -2.11
C GLY A 111 -14.00 6.46 -1.75
N ASN A 112 -14.35 5.32 -2.38
CA ASN A 112 -15.63 4.62 -2.16
C ASN A 112 -15.45 3.09 -1.99
N PHE A 113 -16.16 2.49 -1.02
CA PHE A 113 -16.03 1.07 -0.61
C PHE A 113 -16.86 0.07 -1.43
N LEU A 114 -17.88 0.47 -2.21
CA LEU A 114 -18.84 -0.48 -2.83
C LEU A 114 -19.16 -0.25 -4.31
N ARG A 115 -18.63 0.81 -4.94
CA ARG A 115 -19.09 1.28 -6.26
C ARG A 115 -18.09 1.04 -7.41
N LYS A 116 -17.22 0.03 -7.27
CA LYS A 116 -16.13 -0.25 -8.22
C LYS A 116 -16.45 -1.45 -9.07
N LEU A 117 -16.16 -1.36 -10.37
CA LEU A 117 -16.19 -2.51 -11.27
C LEU A 117 -14.87 -3.30 -11.13
N PRO A 118 -14.91 -4.64 -10.97
CA PRO A 118 -13.72 -5.45 -10.77
C PRO A 118 -12.84 -5.46 -12.04
N GLN A 119 -11.53 -5.23 -11.89
CA GLN A 119 -10.57 -5.19 -13.01
C GLN A 119 -10.33 -6.55 -13.67
N THR A 120 -10.51 -7.65 -12.93
CA THR A 120 -10.44 -9.02 -13.43
C THR A 120 -11.43 -9.89 -12.64
N LEU A 121 -11.99 -10.92 -13.27
CA LEU A 121 -12.93 -11.86 -12.62
C LEU A 121 -12.26 -12.73 -11.53
N ARG A 122 -10.92 -12.69 -11.42
CA ARG A 122 -10.08 -13.51 -10.54
C ARG A 122 -9.11 -12.65 -9.72
N TYR A 123 -9.63 -11.78 -8.87
CA TYR A 123 -8.81 -11.19 -7.80
C TYR A 123 -8.43 -12.30 -6.83
N GLY A 124 -7.18 -12.77 -6.91
CA GLY A 124 -6.65 -13.71 -5.94
C GLY A 124 -6.26 -12.96 -4.66
N VAL A 125 -6.89 -13.31 -3.55
CA VAL A 125 -6.48 -12.85 -2.22
C VAL A 125 -5.51 -13.88 -1.66
N THR A 126 -4.39 -13.41 -1.09
CA THR A 126 -3.42 -14.29 -0.42
C THR A 126 -3.44 -13.96 1.07
N VAL A 127 -3.49 -15.00 1.90
CA VAL A 127 -3.33 -14.89 3.36
C VAL A 127 -2.10 -15.67 3.75
N ALA A 128 -1.14 -15.01 4.40
CA ALA A 128 0.06 -15.64 4.93
C ALA A 128 0.01 -15.61 6.46
N PHE A 129 0.19 -16.79 7.06
CA PHE A 129 0.33 -16.95 8.51
C PHE A 129 1.80 -17.18 8.84
N GLY A 130 2.32 -16.46 9.84
CA GLY A 130 3.65 -16.68 10.38
C GLY A 130 3.66 -17.70 11.52
N PRO A 131 4.83 -17.99 12.11
CA PRO A 131 4.90 -18.79 13.32
C PRO A 131 4.27 -18.06 14.52
N PRO A 132 3.73 -18.78 15.52
CA PRO A 132 3.32 -18.17 16.79
C PRO A 132 4.48 -17.42 17.45
N ILE A 133 4.20 -16.24 18.01
CA ILE A 133 5.17 -15.45 18.76
C ILE A 133 4.66 -15.14 20.18
N PRO A 134 5.56 -14.95 21.16
CA PRO A 134 5.17 -14.49 22.49
C PRO A 134 4.45 -13.14 22.46
N TRP A 135 3.51 -12.93 23.39
CA TRP A 135 2.66 -11.73 23.45
C TRP A 135 3.44 -10.41 23.64
N ASN A 136 4.67 -10.47 24.14
CA ASN A 136 5.52 -9.31 24.42
C ASN A 136 6.44 -8.92 23.25
N VAL A 137 6.39 -9.66 22.14
CA VAL A 137 7.13 -9.35 20.91
C VAL A 137 6.28 -8.47 20.00
N ASP A 138 6.91 -7.50 19.33
CA ASP A 138 6.24 -6.66 18.34
C ASP A 138 5.98 -7.44 17.05
N ILE A 139 4.73 -7.44 16.58
CA ILE A 139 4.34 -8.19 15.37
C ILE A 139 4.78 -7.50 14.05
N GLY A 140 5.25 -6.26 14.09
CA GLY A 140 5.52 -5.46 12.88
C GLY A 140 6.54 -6.09 11.94
N ASP A 141 7.64 -6.60 12.47
CA ASP A 141 8.66 -7.26 11.65
C ASP A 141 8.18 -8.60 11.09
N ALA A 142 7.36 -9.34 11.85
CA ALA A 142 6.71 -10.55 11.36
C ALA A 142 5.74 -10.24 10.20
N LEU A 143 4.93 -9.18 10.32
CA LEU A 143 4.02 -8.75 9.26
C LEU A 143 4.79 -8.28 8.01
N ARG A 144 5.89 -7.52 8.17
CA ARG A 144 6.78 -7.15 7.06
C ARG A 144 7.37 -8.38 6.38
N SER A 145 7.84 -9.36 7.14
CA SER A 145 8.39 -10.61 6.58
C SER A 145 7.33 -11.40 5.81
N LEU A 146 6.09 -11.47 6.34
CA LEU A 146 4.99 -12.13 5.65
C LEU A 146 4.59 -11.41 4.35
N SER A 147 4.70 -10.08 4.31
CA SER A 147 4.46 -9.31 3.08
C SER A 147 5.44 -9.66 1.96
N VAL A 148 6.70 -9.97 2.29
CA VAL A 148 7.67 -10.49 1.31
C VAL A 148 7.19 -11.81 0.74
N LYS A 149 6.77 -12.73 1.61
CA LYS A 149 6.32 -14.07 1.22
C LYS A 149 5.10 -14.06 0.30
N THR A 150 4.13 -13.17 0.55
CA THR A 150 2.95 -13.04 -0.33
C THR A 150 3.28 -12.50 -1.71
N THR A 151 4.45 -11.91 -1.91
CA THR A 151 4.81 -11.29 -3.18
C THR A 151 5.18 -12.34 -4.24
N GLU A 152 5.69 -13.51 -3.87
CA GLU A 152 6.04 -14.59 -4.82
C GLU A 152 4.83 -15.13 -5.61
N ASP A 153 3.72 -15.42 -4.92
CA ASP A 153 2.46 -15.85 -5.53
C ASP A 153 1.96 -14.87 -6.60
N ARG A 154 2.30 -13.61 -6.39
CA ARG A 154 1.73 -12.48 -7.07
C ARG A 154 2.64 -12.13 -8.26
N GLU A 155 3.97 -12.31 -8.12
CA GLU A 155 4.94 -12.27 -9.22
C GLU A 155 4.50 -13.21 -10.34
N GLY A 156 4.09 -14.44 -10.02
CA GLY A 156 3.60 -15.41 -11.00
C GLY A 156 2.42 -14.89 -11.84
N ARG A 157 1.51 -14.11 -11.24
CA ARG A 157 0.38 -13.49 -11.95
C ARG A 157 0.83 -12.36 -12.87
N LEU A 158 1.81 -11.57 -12.44
CA LEU A 158 2.38 -10.49 -13.25
C LEU A 158 3.16 -11.07 -14.45
N MET A 159 3.89 -12.17 -14.24
CA MET A 159 4.56 -12.92 -15.31
C MET A 159 3.57 -13.46 -16.36
N GLY A 160 2.34 -13.82 -15.96
CA GLY A 160 1.26 -14.15 -16.90
C GLY A 160 0.82 -13.01 -17.81
N LYS A 161 1.25 -11.77 -17.53
CA LYS A 161 1.00 -10.58 -18.36
C LYS A 161 2.20 -10.19 -19.24
N ALA A 162 3.26 -10.99 -19.33
CA ALA A 162 4.48 -10.65 -20.09
C ALA A 162 4.23 -10.28 -21.56
N ASN A 163 3.19 -10.86 -22.18
CA ASN A 163 2.82 -10.57 -23.57
C ASN A 163 1.83 -9.39 -23.70
N ARG A 164 1.59 -8.62 -22.63
CA ARG A 164 0.68 -7.46 -22.62
C ARG A 164 1.48 -6.18 -22.49
N GLU A 165 0.95 -5.12 -23.06
CA GLU A 165 1.49 -3.77 -22.90
C GLU A 165 0.53 -2.92 -22.07
N PRO A 166 1.06 -1.99 -21.25
CA PRO A 166 0.21 -1.04 -20.55
C PRO A 166 -0.46 -0.10 -21.54
N GLU A 167 -1.52 0.56 -21.11
CA GLU A 167 -2.13 1.62 -21.91
C GLU A 167 -1.20 2.85 -21.89
N ILE A 168 -0.67 3.21 -23.05
CA ILE A 168 0.27 4.33 -23.19
C ILE A 168 -0.39 5.45 -23.98
N SER A 169 -0.28 6.67 -23.47
CA SER A 169 -0.70 7.87 -24.19
C SER A 169 0.49 8.57 -24.84
N GLY A 170 0.45 8.69 -26.16
CA GLY A 170 1.51 9.32 -26.96
C GLY A 170 2.53 8.30 -27.47
N ASP A 171 3.72 8.78 -27.79
CA ASP A 171 4.78 7.97 -28.40
C ASP A 171 5.51 7.09 -27.38
N LEU A 172 6.01 5.94 -27.85
CA LEU A 172 6.90 5.09 -27.08
C LEU A 172 8.27 5.77 -26.94
N PRO A 173 8.91 5.70 -25.76
CA PRO A 173 10.22 6.28 -25.54
C PRO A 173 11.31 5.41 -26.16
N ARG A 174 12.54 5.95 -26.24
CA ARG A 174 13.70 5.16 -26.64
C ARG A 174 13.96 4.03 -25.64
N GLY A 175 14.41 2.88 -26.14
CA GLY A 175 14.71 1.71 -25.32
C GLY A 175 13.50 1.00 -24.72
N TRP A 176 12.27 1.29 -25.21
CA TRP A 176 11.03 0.70 -24.68
C TRP A 176 11.06 -0.83 -24.70
N THR A 177 11.39 -1.41 -25.85
CA THR A 177 11.39 -2.87 -26.05
C THR A 177 12.40 -3.54 -25.13
N GLU A 178 13.61 -3.00 -25.05
CA GLU A 178 14.70 -3.50 -24.22
C GLU A 178 14.34 -3.44 -22.72
N MET A 179 13.77 -2.32 -22.27
CA MET A 179 13.31 -2.16 -20.88
C MET A 179 12.17 -3.12 -20.56
N ARG A 180 11.19 -3.29 -21.47
CA ARG A 180 10.09 -4.25 -21.30
C ARG A 180 10.63 -5.68 -21.19
N ASP A 181 11.56 -6.05 -22.05
CA ASP A 181 12.13 -7.40 -22.03
C ASP A 181 12.94 -7.63 -20.73
N ARG A 182 13.72 -6.65 -20.28
CA ARG A 182 14.38 -6.66 -18.94
C ARG A 182 13.39 -6.82 -17.79
N CYS A 183 12.24 -6.14 -17.84
CA CYS A 183 11.20 -6.23 -16.81
C CYS A 183 10.66 -7.66 -16.62
N PHE A 184 10.60 -8.46 -17.68
CA PHE A 184 10.08 -9.83 -17.66
C PHE A 184 11.17 -10.91 -17.73
N GLU A 185 12.43 -10.50 -17.79
CA GLU A 185 13.55 -11.43 -17.74
C GLU A 185 13.56 -12.19 -16.41
N LYS A 186 13.95 -13.48 -16.46
CA LYS A 186 14.15 -14.32 -15.28
C LYS A 186 15.51 -14.06 -14.61
N SER A 187 15.92 -12.80 -14.56
CA SER A 187 17.12 -12.32 -13.87
C SER A 187 16.76 -11.76 -12.49
N GLU A 188 17.78 -11.58 -11.63
CA GLU A 188 17.59 -10.95 -10.31
C GLU A 188 17.08 -9.51 -10.46
N ALA A 189 17.60 -8.75 -11.44
CA ALA A 189 17.15 -7.40 -11.74
C ALA A 189 15.69 -7.37 -12.20
N GLY A 190 15.32 -8.22 -13.16
CA GLY A 190 13.93 -8.36 -13.63
C GLY A 190 12.97 -8.72 -12.50
N ARG A 191 13.36 -9.69 -11.65
CA ARG A 191 12.60 -10.04 -10.43
C ARG A 191 12.48 -8.85 -9.49
N GLY A 192 13.58 -8.14 -9.22
CA GLY A 192 13.60 -6.96 -8.36
C GLY A 192 12.62 -5.87 -8.82
N MET A 193 12.56 -5.59 -10.12
CA MET A 193 11.61 -4.63 -10.70
C MET A 193 10.16 -5.08 -10.53
N ARG A 194 9.85 -6.35 -10.82
CA ARG A 194 8.50 -6.90 -10.64
C ARG A 194 8.04 -6.80 -9.19
N MET A 195 8.90 -7.21 -8.25
CA MET A 195 8.61 -7.13 -6.83
C MET A 195 8.34 -5.68 -6.40
N ASN A 196 9.15 -4.72 -6.88
CA ASN A 196 8.98 -3.32 -6.50
C ASN A 196 7.71 -2.67 -7.07
N ALA A 197 7.37 -2.97 -8.32
CA ALA A 197 6.10 -2.55 -8.92
C ALA A 197 4.89 -3.06 -8.11
N MET A 198 5.02 -4.25 -7.53
CA MET A 198 3.97 -4.87 -6.74
C MET A 198 3.86 -4.27 -5.33
N GLN A 199 4.97 -3.95 -4.68
CA GLN A 199 5.00 -3.16 -3.45
C GLN A 199 4.34 -1.80 -3.67
N LEU A 200 4.63 -1.14 -4.79
CA LEU A 200 3.99 0.12 -5.19
C LEU A 200 2.50 -0.02 -5.53
N SER A 201 2.00 -1.22 -5.81
CA SER A 201 0.56 -1.47 -5.98
C SER A 201 -0.17 -1.61 -4.63
N GLN A 202 0.57 -1.94 -3.56
CA GLN A 202 0.03 -2.03 -2.20
C GLN A 202 -0.14 -0.64 -1.60
N VAL A 203 0.78 0.28 -1.85
CA VAL A 203 0.58 1.68 -1.49
C VAL A 203 -0.22 2.39 -2.57
N HIS A 204 -1.31 3.05 -2.22
CA HIS A 204 -2.17 3.73 -3.19
C HIS A 204 -1.48 4.96 -3.79
N MET A 205 -0.65 4.75 -4.81
CA MET A 205 0.01 5.81 -5.59
C MET A 205 -1.01 6.57 -6.45
N ALA A 206 -1.80 5.86 -7.24
CA ALA A 206 -2.78 6.45 -8.16
C ALA A 206 -3.98 5.51 -8.34
N HIS A 207 -5.13 6.05 -8.78
CA HIS A 207 -6.33 5.27 -9.08
C HIS A 207 -6.39 4.86 -10.55
N ARG A 208 -7.28 3.92 -10.90
CA ARG A 208 -7.38 3.36 -12.27
C ARG A 208 -7.60 4.42 -13.36
N ARG A 209 -8.28 5.51 -13.03
CA ARG A 209 -8.51 6.64 -13.95
C ARG A 209 -7.40 7.69 -13.98
N THR A 210 -6.36 7.58 -13.14
CA THR A 210 -5.29 8.59 -13.06
C THR A 210 -4.39 8.43 -14.27
N ARG A 211 -4.14 9.53 -14.97
CA ARG A 211 -3.13 9.61 -16.02
C ARG A 211 -1.83 10.07 -15.40
N LEU A 212 -0.82 9.20 -15.44
CA LEU A 212 0.49 9.46 -14.87
C LEU A 212 1.50 9.75 -15.97
N LEU A 213 2.23 10.85 -15.87
CA LEU A 213 3.42 11.09 -16.68
C LEU A 213 4.67 10.63 -15.92
N VAL A 214 5.47 9.76 -16.53
CA VAL A 214 6.72 9.24 -15.97
C VAL A 214 7.91 9.79 -16.74
N GLU A 215 8.86 10.36 -16.02
CA GLU A 215 10.16 10.74 -16.56
C GLU A 215 10.98 9.48 -16.87
N TRP A 216 11.28 9.30 -18.15
CA TRP A 216 11.84 8.06 -18.70
C TRP A 216 13.35 8.18 -18.92
N LEU A 217 14.07 7.23 -18.34
CA LEU A 217 15.50 6.98 -18.57
C LEU A 217 15.67 5.50 -18.99
N PRO A 218 16.11 5.20 -20.22
CA PRO A 218 16.15 3.83 -20.75
C PRO A 218 16.98 2.84 -19.94
N GLU A 219 18.00 3.31 -19.22
CA GLU A 219 18.89 2.44 -18.44
C GLU A 219 18.51 2.32 -16.96
N ASP A 220 17.53 3.10 -16.51
CA ASP A 220 17.10 3.13 -15.12
C ASP A 220 15.93 2.18 -14.90
N ASP A 221 16.12 1.18 -14.04
CA ASP A 221 15.11 0.17 -13.68
C ASP A 221 13.81 0.79 -13.17
N LEU A 222 13.86 1.98 -12.55
CA LEU A 222 12.65 2.66 -12.09
C LEU A 222 11.75 3.10 -13.25
N SER A 223 12.30 3.26 -14.47
CA SER A 223 11.50 3.45 -15.70
C SER A 223 10.68 2.21 -16.02
N GLY A 224 11.28 1.02 -15.89
CA GLY A 224 10.58 -0.25 -16.05
C GLY A 224 9.50 -0.45 -14.98
N ILE A 225 9.83 -0.13 -13.74
CA ILE A 225 8.91 -0.24 -12.60
C ILE A 225 7.69 0.67 -12.79
N LEU A 226 7.88 1.97 -13.00
CA LEU A 226 6.79 2.96 -13.06
C LEU A 226 6.11 3.04 -14.43
N GLY A 227 6.85 2.79 -15.52
CA GLY A 227 6.36 2.93 -16.88
C GLY A 227 5.82 1.66 -17.51
N VAL A 228 6.29 0.48 -17.08
CA VAL A 228 5.89 -0.81 -17.67
C VAL A 228 5.09 -1.65 -16.67
N LEU A 229 5.72 -2.01 -15.54
CA LEU A 229 5.21 -3.05 -14.65
C LEU A 229 4.08 -2.58 -13.73
N TRP A 230 4.22 -1.41 -13.12
CA TRP A 230 3.19 -0.85 -12.24
C TRP A 230 1.89 -0.56 -13.02
N PRO A 231 1.91 0.10 -14.20
CA PRO A 231 0.70 0.34 -14.99
C PRO A 231 0.03 -0.95 -15.45
N LEU A 232 0.80 -1.98 -15.84
CA LEU A 232 0.29 -3.32 -16.14
C LEU A 232 -0.36 -3.99 -14.92
N SER A 233 0.15 -3.71 -13.72
CA SER A 233 -0.34 -4.28 -12.47
C SER A 233 -1.69 -3.69 -12.07
N VAL A 234 -1.88 -2.37 -12.21
CA VAL A 234 -3.07 -1.65 -11.76
C VAL A 234 -4.06 -1.25 -12.88
N GLY A 235 -3.66 -1.42 -14.15
CA GLY A 235 -4.43 -1.02 -15.32
C GLY A 235 -4.55 0.50 -15.47
N ALA A 236 -3.47 1.24 -15.22
CA ALA A 236 -3.41 2.70 -15.37
C ALA A 236 -2.87 3.10 -16.75
N THR A 237 -3.28 4.29 -17.20
CA THR A 237 -2.75 4.92 -18.41
C THR A 237 -1.48 5.70 -18.08
N VAL A 238 -0.39 5.44 -18.81
CA VAL A 238 0.89 6.14 -18.61
C VAL A 238 1.29 6.95 -19.83
N SER A 239 1.83 8.14 -19.57
CA SER A 239 2.49 8.99 -20.55
C SER A 239 3.98 9.05 -20.23
N LEU A 240 4.84 9.00 -21.24
CA LEU A 240 6.29 8.87 -21.06
C LEU A 240 7.00 10.15 -21.51
N ALA A 241 7.93 10.62 -20.70
CA ALA A 241 8.74 11.81 -20.97
C ALA A 241 10.22 11.41 -21.08
N ASP A 242 10.65 11.06 -22.29
CA ASP A 242 12.03 10.72 -22.61
C ASP A 242 12.85 12.00 -22.89
N GLY A 243 13.62 12.44 -21.89
CA GLY A 243 14.51 13.60 -22.01
C GLY A 243 13.81 14.93 -22.32
N LEU A 244 12.52 15.06 -22.00
CA LEU A 244 11.77 16.30 -22.24
C LEU A 244 12.23 17.41 -21.30
N SER A 245 12.32 18.63 -21.82
CA SER A 245 12.53 19.81 -20.99
C SER A 245 11.33 20.10 -20.09
N ASP A 246 11.52 20.84 -19.00
CA ASP A 246 10.43 21.24 -18.09
C ASP A 246 9.28 21.96 -18.82
N ALA A 247 9.60 22.81 -19.80
CA ALA A 247 8.61 23.47 -20.63
C ALA A 247 7.81 22.46 -21.48
N ALA A 248 8.47 21.45 -22.05
CA ALA A 248 7.83 20.39 -22.82
C ALA A 248 6.97 19.46 -21.93
N ILE A 249 7.43 19.15 -20.71
CA ILE A 249 6.64 18.41 -19.72
C ILE A 249 5.35 19.16 -19.41
N LEU A 250 5.41 20.46 -19.14
CA LEU A 250 4.23 21.27 -18.86
C LEU A 250 3.24 21.35 -20.04
N ALA A 251 3.77 21.46 -21.26
CA ALA A 251 2.97 21.45 -22.48
C ALA A 251 2.27 20.09 -22.64
N LYS A 252 3.01 18.99 -22.45
CA LYS A 252 2.50 17.62 -22.53
C LYS A 252 1.44 17.34 -21.47
N VAL A 253 1.68 17.72 -20.22
CA VAL A 253 0.70 17.63 -19.11
C VAL A 253 -0.61 18.31 -19.47
N SER A 254 -0.53 19.49 -20.09
CA SER A 254 -1.73 20.26 -20.48
C SER A 254 -2.46 19.63 -21.66
N ARG A 255 -1.72 19.19 -22.69
CA ARG A 255 -2.27 18.59 -23.91
C ARG A 255 -2.93 17.25 -23.63
N GLU A 256 -2.33 16.45 -22.76
CA GLU A 256 -2.77 15.09 -22.46
C GLU A 256 -3.59 15.02 -21.17
N GLY A 257 -3.93 16.13 -20.51
CA GLY A 257 -4.77 16.10 -19.31
C GLY A 257 -4.22 15.16 -18.23
N ILE A 258 -2.93 15.29 -17.91
CA ILE A 258 -2.23 14.46 -16.93
C ILE A 258 -2.62 14.89 -15.51
N ASP A 259 -2.95 13.92 -14.66
CA ASP A 259 -3.36 14.14 -13.27
C ASP A 259 -2.16 14.15 -12.31
N SER A 260 -1.13 13.35 -12.64
CA SER A 260 0.04 13.19 -11.78
C SER A 260 1.34 13.04 -12.58
N VAL A 261 2.46 13.47 -11.99
CA VAL A 261 3.78 13.42 -12.62
C VAL A 261 4.79 12.77 -11.67
N ALA A 262 5.59 11.85 -12.19
CA ALA A 262 6.72 11.19 -11.53
C ALA A 262 8.04 11.73 -12.10
N LEU A 263 8.83 12.42 -11.27
CA LEU A 263 10.08 13.09 -11.63
C LEU A 263 11.30 12.43 -10.99
N ARG A 264 12.45 12.52 -11.66
CA ARG A 264 13.77 12.10 -11.14
C ARG A 264 14.41 13.22 -10.33
N GLY A 265 13.87 13.50 -9.16
CA GLY A 265 14.28 14.68 -8.38
C GLY A 265 13.60 15.97 -8.83
N VAL A 266 13.59 16.94 -7.92
CA VAL A 266 13.03 18.29 -8.15
C VAL A 266 14.04 19.42 -7.88
N ALA A 267 15.28 19.09 -7.55
CA ALA A 267 16.33 20.08 -7.33
C ALA A 267 16.53 20.95 -8.59
N GLY A 268 16.40 22.28 -8.45
CA GLY A 268 16.49 23.21 -9.57
C GLY A 268 15.27 23.24 -10.49
N ARG A 269 14.16 22.58 -10.13
CA ARG A 269 12.91 22.50 -10.91
C ARG A 269 11.73 23.17 -10.19
N GLU A 270 12.01 24.18 -9.38
CA GLU A 270 11.02 24.85 -8.53
C GLU A 270 9.91 25.52 -9.36
N ASP A 271 10.25 26.04 -10.55
CA ASP A 271 9.25 26.59 -11.47
C ASP A 271 8.29 25.54 -12.01
N LEU A 272 8.82 24.39 -12.43
CA LEU A 272 8.03 23.27 -12.91
C LEU A 272 7.04 22.81 -11.83
N VAL A 273 7.53 22.50 -10.63
CA VAL A 273 6.71 22.03 -9.50
C VAL A 273 5.60 23.04 -9.19
N ARG A 274 5.95 24.33 -9.10
CA ARG A 274 4.99 25.40 -8.82
C ARG A 274 3.89 25.48 -9.89
N ARG A 275 4.23 25.31 -11.17
CA ARG A 275 3.29 25.37 -12.28
C ARG A 275 2.40 24.12 -12.36
N LEU A 276 2.94 22.94 -12.08
CA LEU A 276 2.18 21.69 -11.96
C LEU A 276 1.17 21.78 -10.81
N ARG A 277 1.61 22.25 -9.64
CA ARG A 277 0.74 22.45 -8.48
C ARG A 277 -0.43 23.42 -8.77
N ARG A 278 -0.18 24.52 -9.49
CA ARG A 278 -1.25 25.46 -9.92
C ARG A 278 -2.30 24.78 -10.82
N LYS A 279 -1.90 23.76 -11.57
CA LYS A 279 -2.79 22.93 -12.39
C LYS A 279 -3.44 21.78 -11.60
N LYS A 280 -3.25 21.73 -10.27
CA LYS A 280 -3.70 20.66 -9.37
C LYS A 280 -3.13 19.28 -9.73
N VAL A 281 -1.96 19.26 -10.36
CA VAL A 281 -1.23 18.03 -10.69
C VAL A 281 -0.45 17.57 -9.48
N ILE A 282 -0.58 16.29 -9.12
CA ILE A 282 0.20 15.69 -8.03
C ILE A 282 1.62 15.44 -8.54
N VAL A 283 2.62 15.90 -7.79
CA VAL A 283 4.03 15.70 -8.14
C VAL A 283 4.66 14.70 -7.18
N TRP A 284 5.16 13.60 -7.72
CA TRP A 284 6.03 12.66 -7.01
C TRP A 284 7.47 12.85 -7.45
N THR A 285 8.38 12.90 -6.49
CA THR A 285 9.81 12.87 -6.74
C THR A 285 10.40 11.55 -6.29
N PHE A 286 11.28 11.00 -7.11
CA PHE A 286 11.99 9.76 -6.89
C PHE A 286 13.48 10.04 -6.88
N ASP A 287 14.10 9.98 -5.71
CA ASP A 287 15.51 10.29 -5.49
C ASP A 287 16.03 9.61 -4.21
N GLU A 288 17.33 9.69 -3.97
CA GLU A 288 18.00 9.08 -2.80
C GLU A 288 17.69 9.80 -1.47
N VAL A 289 16.95 10.92 -1.51
CA VAL A 289 16.62 11.73 -0.33
C VAL A 289 15.21 11.39 0.18
N GLY A 290 14.23 11.38 -0.71
CA GLY A 290 12.85 10.99 -0.43
C GLY A 290 12.04 11.97 0.43
N LEU A 291 12.46 13.24 0.56
CA LEU A 291 11.76 14.24 1.39
C LEU A 291 10.55 14.85 0.67
N SER A 292 9.54 15.24 1.44
CA SER A 292 8.33 15.91 0.95
C SER A 292 8.20 17.31 1.54
N ASP A 293 7.64 18.25 0.77
CA ASP A 293 7.39 19.64 1.20
C ASP A 293 5.92 20.06 1.12
N GLY A 294 5.03 19.13 0.71
CA GLY A 294 3.60 19.37 0.51
C GLY A 294 3.24 20.02 -0.84
N SER A 295 4.21 20.55 -1.58
CA SER A 295 4.08 20.89 -3.01
C SER A 295 4.38 19.67 -3.89
N PHE A 296 5.26 18.80 -3.43
CA PHE A 296 5.57 17.50 -4.00
C PHE A 296 5.72 16.43 -2.89
N PHE A 297 5.68 15.17 -3.30
CA PHE A 297 5.76 14.01 -2.41
C PHE A 297 6.98 13.16 -2.76
N GLY A 298 7.93 13.10 -1.83
CA GLY A 298 9.18 12.37 -1.98
C GLY A 298 9.07 10.88 -1.71
N CYS A 299 9.66 10.10 -2.61
CA CYS A 299 9.76 8.66 -2.53
C CYS A 299 11.24 8.30 -2.57
N LEU A 300 11.72 7.64 -1.51
CA LEU A 300 13.12 7.22 -1.41
C LEU A 300 13.39 6.13 -2.43
N VAL A 301 14.43 6.30 -3.23
CA VAL A 301 14.93 5.32 -4.18
C VAL A 301 16.28 4.80 -3.71
N GLU A 302 16.43 3.48 -3.72
CA GLU A 302 17.66 2.77 -3.39
C GLU A 302 17.93 1.73 -4.48
N ASN A 303 19.08 1.82 -5.16
CA ASN A 303 19.43 0.94 -6.29
C ASN A 303 18.29 0.83 -7.33
N SER A 304 17.82 1.99 -7.81
CA SER A 304 16.77 2.12 -8.84
C SER A 304 15.43 1.46 -8.47
N ARG A 305 15.19 1.23 -7.17
CA ARG A 305 13.95 0.67 -6.62
C ARG A 305 13.40 1.59 -5.55
N VAL A 306 12.09 1.73 -5.50
CA VAL A 306 11.43 2.56 -4.50
C VAL A 306 11.47 1.83 -3.16
N ALA A 307 12.08 2.43 -2.14
CA ALA A 307 12.15 1.89 -0.78
C ALA A 307 11.04 2.45 0.12
N SER A 308 10.65 3.70 -0.12
CA SER A 308 9.58 4.37 0.63
C SER A 308 8.67 5.18 -0.28
N PHE A 309 7.48 5.47 0.21
CA PHE A 309 6.49 6.20 -0.57
C PHE A 309 5.77 7.25 0.27
N ALA A 310 5.67 8.48 -0.26
CA ALA A 310 4.86 9.56 0.29
C ALA A 310 3.73 9.92 -0.68
N ARG A 311 2.63 10.46 -0.14
CA ARG A 311 1.45 10.84 -0.93
C ARG A 311 0.66 11.96 -0.28
N PRO A 312 -0.28 12.59 -1.02
CA PRO A 312 -1.27 13.46 -0.38
C PRO A 312 -2.00 12.73 0.75
N ASN A 313 -2.38 13.48 1.78
CA ASN A 313 -3.21 12.94 2.85
C ASN A 313 -4.52 12.41 2.26
N PRO A 314 -4.96 11.19 2.62
CA PRO A 314 -6.22 10.63 2.16
C PRO A 314 -7.39 11.46 2.68
N ASP A 315 -8.40 11.69 1.83
CA ASP A 315 -9.67 12.28 2.26
C ASP A 315 -10.36 11.38 3.29
N TYR A 316 -10.72 11.95 4.44
CA TYR A 316 -11.28 11.24 5.60
C TYR A 316 -12.70 11.66 5.96
N GLU A 317 -13.38 12.47 5.13
CA GLU A 317 -14.67 13.09 5.49
C GLU A 317 -15.90 12.17 5.58
N THR A 318 -15.78 10.84 5.40
CA THR A 318 -16.97 9.96 5.31
C THR A 318 -17.03 8.77 6.27
N THR A 319 -16.21 8.70 7.30
CA THR A 319 -16.46 7.74 8.40
C THR A 319 -15.63 8.15 9.61
N THR A 320 -16.22 8.07 10.81
CA THR A 320 -15.67 8.26 12.17
C THR A 320 -14.32 7.57 12.43
N MET A 321 -13.25 8.00 11.74
CA MET A 321 -11.92 7.39 11.75
C MET A 321 -10.85 8.46 11.91
N LEU A 322 -9.73 8.08 12.52
CA LEU A 322 -8.60 8.98 12.77
C LEU A 322 -7.93 9.37 11.43
N PRO A 323 -7.44 10.62 11.29
CA PRO A 323 -6.67 11.01 10.12
C PRO A 323 -5.41 10.14 10.01
N GLN A 324 -5.08 9.73 8.78
CA GLN A 324 -3.84 8.99 8.48
C GLN A 324 -2.94 9.90 7.64
N SER A 325 -1.67 10.01 8.02
CA SER A 325 -0.73 10.86 7.30
C SER A 325 -0.27 10.19 6.01
N GLY A 326 -0.40 10.88 4.88
CA GLY A 326 0.17 10.48 3.59
C GLY A 326 1.63 10.92 3.43
N TRP A 327 2.00 12.01 4.08
CA TRP A 327 3.35 12.57 4.14
C TRP A 327 3.53 13.35 5.44
N ARG A 328 4.77 13.63 5.82
CA ARG A 328 5.12 14.47 6.98
C ARG A 328 6.38 15.27 6.66
N GLU A 329 6.42 16.51 7.14
CA GLU A 329 7.60 17.37 7.00
C GLU A 329 8.82 16.73 7.67
N GLY A 330 9.96 16.77 7.00
CA GLY A 330 11.21 16.16 7.49
C GLY A 330 11.22 14.63 7.51
N ARG A 331 10.25 13.95 6.88
CA ARG A 331 10.19 12.48 6.80
C ARG A 331 10.39 11.98 5.39
N ARG A 332 11.07 10.83 5.25
CA ARG A 332 11.44 10.23 3.95
C ARG A 332 10.40 9.21 3.47
N GLY A 333 9.10 9.53 3.53
CA GLY A 333 8.00 8.62 3.15
C GLY A 333 7.82 7.41 4.09
N LYS A 334 6.74 6.64 3.89
CA LYS A 334 6.51 5.39 4.62
C LYS A 334 7.27 4.24 3.97
N LEU A 335 7.94 3.42 4.76
CA LEU A 335 8.71 2.28 4.26
C LEU A 335 7.77 1.29 3.53
N LEU A 336 8.14 0.89 2.32
CA LEU A 336 7.36 -0.08 1.55
C LEU A 336 7.44 -1.48 2.18
N PRO A 337 6.36 -2.28 2.08
CA PRO A 337 6.38 -3.66 2.54
C PRO A 337 7.51 -4.45 1.89
N GLY A 338 8.19 -5.29 2.67
CA GLY A 338 9.31 -6.11 2.21
C GLY A 338 10.69 -5.44 2.21
N TRP A 339 10.79 -4.20 2.68
CA TRP A 339 12.06 -3.58 3.05
C TRP A 339 12.29 -3.67 4.56
N GLU A 340 13.56 -3.79 4.94
CA GLU A 340 14.00 -3.84 6.35
C GLU A 340 14.32 -2.42 6.84
N ALA A 341 13.73 -2.03 7.96
CA ALA A 341 13.95 -0.71 8.55
C ALA A 341 15.43 -0.43 8.87
N GLY A 342 16.17 -1.45 9.31
CA GLY A 342 17.59 -1.33 9.70
C GLY A 342 18.50 -0.76 8.61
N LYS A 343 18.11 -0.84 7.34
CA LYS A 343 18.87 -0.27 6.21
C LYS A 343 18.67 1.23 6.01
N PHE A 344 17.55 1.78 6.46
CA PHE A 344 17.15 3.17 6.16
C PHE A 344 17.09 4.08 7.38
N GLY A 345 17.14 3.50 8.59
CA GLY A 345 17.08 4.22 9.86
C GLY A 345 15.82 3.88 10.65
N PRO A 346 15.66 4.49 11.83
CA PRO A 346 14.51 4.23 12.67
C PRO A 346 13.21 4.72 12.00
N LEU A 347 12.11 4.02 12.27
CA LEU A 347 10.78 4.41 11.80
C LEU A 347 10.01 5.11 12.91
N ASP A 348 9.15 6.05 12.55
CA ASP A 348 8.14 6.59 13.46
C ASP A 348 6.97 5.62 13.67
N GLU A 349 6.04 5.99 14.54
CA GLU A 349 4.85 5.21 14.87
C GLU A 349 3.93 4.92 13.66
N GLU A 350 3.95 5.78 12.64
CA GLU A 350 3.17 5.62 11.41
C GLU A 350 3.95 4.92 10.28
N GLY A 351 5.19 4.50 10.55
CA GLY A 351 6.06 3.82 9.60
C GLY A 351 6.85 4.74 8.67
N PHE A 352 6.92 6.04 8.96
CA PHE A 352 7.79 6.96 8.21
C PHE A 352 9.25 6.77 8.60
N ILE A 353 10.13 6.86 7.61
CA ILE A 353 11.57 6.87 7.84
C ILE A 353 11.96 8.23 8.42
N LEU A 354 12.64 8.19 9.58
CA LEU A 354 13.09 9.36 10.33
C LEU A 354 14.23 10.12 9.64
#